data_AF-A0A6S6S5M3-F1
#
_entry.id   AF-A0A6S6S5M3-F1
#
_cell.length_a   1.000
_cell.length_b   1.000
_cell.length_c   1.000
_cell.angle_alpha   90.00
_cell.angle_beta   90.00
_cell.angle_gamma   90.00
#
_symmetry.space_group_name_H-M   'P 1'
#
loop_
_entity.id
_entity.type
_entity.pdbx_description
1 polymer ?
#
loop_
_entity_poly.entity_id
_entity_poly.type
_entity_poly.pdbx_seq_one_letter_code
_entity_poly.pdbx_strand_id
1 'polypeptide(L)'
;MKRIYILLFLGIISIMTGCAKTNYNILMPKSNLTNNSSIVLMGIKGKQKVNYLQFESWSKMPPACNYRGIYDNVVALEIDTPQSQFKMGVYTTLRGAAGYSHTGVGYGYITVDSKGISISKRGIYYYGILDTDTQTIDQNIDRRFLINAKKKYKELVKDLKPINFMW
;
A
#
# COMPACT_ATOMS: atom_id res chain seq x y z
N MET A 1 -62.72 -21.18 18.13
CA MET A 1 -62.13 -20.78 16.83
C MET A 1 -60.89 -19.94 17.11
N LYS A 2 -59.68 -20.51 16.97
CA LYS A 2 -58.41 -19.86 17.33
C LYS A 2 -57.79 -19.19 16.09
N ARG A 3 -57.44 -17.90 16.20
CA ARG A 3 -56.75 -17.12 15.17
C ARG A 3 -55.24 -17.38 15.27
N ILE A 4 -54.61 -17.77 14.17
CA ILE A 4 -53.16 -17.93 14.03
C ILE A 4 -52.62 -16.63 13.42
N TYR A 5 -51.75 -15.92 14.14
CA TYR A 5 -51.01 -14.78 13.63
C TYR A 5 -49.71 -15.29 13.01
N ILE A 6 -49.58 -15.18 11.69
CA ILE A 6 -48.33 -15.43 10.97
C ILE A 6 -47.53 -14.12 10.99
N LEU A 7 -46.49 -14.08 11.83
CA LEU A 7 -45.49 -13.01 11.83
C LEU A 7 -44.53 -13.24 10.65
N LEU A 8 -44.68 -12.43 9.60
CA LEU A 8 -43.75 -12.37 8.47
C LEU A 8 -42.51 -11.56 8.90
N PHE A 9 -41.44 -12.25 9.28
CA PHE A 9 -40.13 -11.62 9.52
C PHE A 9 -39.44 -11.39 8.17
N LEU A 10 -39.66 -10.23 7.56
CA LEU A 10 -38.88 -9.75 6.42
C LEU A 10 -37.51 -9.28 6.93
N GLY A 11 -36.59 -10.24 7.08
CA GLY A 11 -35.18 -9.96 7.30
C GLY A 11 -34.60 -9.25 6.08
N ILE A 12 -34.36 -7.95 6.22
CA ILE A 12 -33.62 -7.14 5.26
C ILE A 12 -32.21 -7.73 5.15
N ILE A 13 -31.95 -8.45 4.06
CA ILE A 13 -30.59 -8.82 3.66
C ILE A 13 -29.94 -7.52 3.19
N SER A 14 -29.31 -6.79 4.11
CA SER A 14 -28.37 -5.75 3.77
C SER A 14 -27.15 -6.42 3.14
N ILE A 15 -27.16 -6.52 1.81
CA ILE A 15 -25.94 -6.76 1.02
C ILE A 15 -25.07 -5.53 1.27
N MET A 16 -24.25 -5.58 2.33
CA MET A 16 -23.12 -4.69 2.46
C MET A 16 -22.15 -5.06 1.34
N THR A 17 -22.34 -4.47 0.16
CA THR A 17 -21.29 -4.29 -0.82
C THR A 17 -20.26 -3.36 -0.19
N GLY A 18 -19.51 -3.91 0.76
CA GLY A 18 -18.26 -3.34 1.24
C GLY A 18 -17.31 -3.36 0.06
N CYS A 19 -17.41 -2.35 -0.81
CA CYS A 19 -16.31 -1.96 -1.65
C CYS A 19 -15.17 -1.60 -0.69
N ALA A 20 -14.36 -2.60 -0.39
CA ALA A 20 -13.12 -2.45 0.31
C ALA A 20 -12.38 -1.26 -0.30
N LYS A 21 -11.90 -0.37 0.57
CA LYS A 21 -11.05 0.75 0.19
C LYS A 21 -9.78 0.17 -0.44
N THR A 22 -9.84 -0.06 -1.73
CA THR A 22 -8.86 -0.84 -2.50
C THR A 22 -7.75 0.03 -3.04
N ASN A 23 -7.93 1.35 -3.03
CA ASN A 23 -6.92 2.33 -3.42
C ASN A 23 -6.46 3.07 -2.17
N TYR A 24 -5.22 2.80 -1.77
CA TYR A 24 -4.52 3.64 -0.81
C TYR A 24 -3.90 4.83 -1.56
N ASN A 25 -3.87 5.99 -0.91
CA ASN A 25 -3.37 7.19 -1.54
C ASN A 25 -1.84 7.16 -1.60
N ILE A 26 -1.30 7.48 -2.77
CA ILE A 26 0.06 8.01 -2.85
C ILE A 26 -0.03 9.44 -2.35
N LEU A 27 0.68 9.72 -1.26
CA LEU A 27 0.68 11.04 -0.65
C LEU A 27 1.52 11.98 -1.51
N MET A 28 0.91 13.10 -1.89
CA MET A 28 1.64 14.24 -2.40
C MET A 28 2.33 14.96 -1.23
N PRO A 29 3.41 15.73 -1.47
CA PRO A 29 4.13 16.43 -0.40
C PRO A 29 3.28 17.33 0.51
N LYS A 30 2.10 17.75 0.06
CA LYS A 30 1.16 18.63 0.78
C LYS A 30 -0.18 17.94 1.13
N SER A 31 -0.26 16.62 1.06
CA SER A 31 -1.48 15.88 1.40
C SER A 31 -1.75 15.87 2.90
N ASN A 32 -3.02 15.77 3.29
CA ASN A 32 -3.41 15.52 4.68
C ASN A 32 -3.38 14.01 4.95
N LEU A 33 -2.79 13.62 6.08
CA LEU A 33 -2.76 12.24 6.54
C LEU A 33 -4.03 11.93 7.33
N THR A 34 -4.62 10.75 7.12
CA THR A 34 -5.73 10.29 7.95
C THR A 34 -5.28 9.99 9.38
N ASN A 35 -6.21 10.18 10.33
CA ASN A 35 -5.97 9.83 11.73
C ASN A 35 -5.65 8.33 11.83
N ASN A 36 -4.58 7.99 12.54
CA ASN A 36 -4.03 6.63 12.70
C ASN A 36 -3.30 6.03 11.48
N SER A 37 -2.95 6.83 10.49
CA SER A 37 -2.08 6.38 9.40
C SER A 37 -0.61 6.65 9.67
N SER A 38 0.23 5.75 9.16
CA SER A 38 1.67 5.91 9.01
C SER A 38 2.01 6.24 7.57
N ILE A 39 3.25 6.66 7.35
CA ILE A 39 3.81 6.86 6.01
C ILE A 39 4.87 5.80 5.78
N VAL A 40 4.76 5.09 4.67
CA VAL A 40 5.83 4.22 4.17
C VAL A 40 6.48 4.90 2.97
N LEU A 41 7.76 5.21 3.10
CA LEU A 41 8.59 5.74 2.03
C LEU A 41 9.21 4.59 1.25
N MET A 42 9.08 4.63 -0.07
CA MET A 42 9.67 3.64 -0.97
C MET A 42 10.45 4.32 -2.08
N GLY A 43 11.64 3.81 -2.36
CA GLY A 43 12.46 4.20 -3.48
C GLY A 43 12.19 3.37 -4.71
N ILE A 44 12.39 4.00 -5.87
CA ILE A 44 12.25 3.36 -7.18
C ILE A 44 13.45 3.79 -8.03
N LYS A 45 14.19 2.80 -8.54
CA LYS A 45 15.29 2.99 -9.49
C LYS A 45 15.16 2.06 -10.69
N GLY A 46 16.06 2.23 -11.66
CA GLY A 46 16.07 1.49 -12.92
C GLY A 46 15.38 2.25 -14.04
N LYS A 47 15.34 1.64 -15.23
CA LYS A 47 14.90 2.28 -16.48
C LYS A 47 13.38 2.27 -16.64
N GLN A 48 12.68 1.37 -15.96
CA GLN A 48 11.23 1.24 -16.14
C GLN A 48 10.47 2.17 -15.19
N LYS A 49 9.48 2.88 -15.72
CA LYS A 49 8.58 3.69 -14.91
C LYS A 49 7.48 2.80 -14.33
N VAL A 50 7.40 2.77 -13.01
CA VAL A 50 6.36 2.04 -12.27
C VAL A 50 5.04 2.79 -12.38
N ASN A 51 3.91 2.09 -12.53
CA ASN A 51 2.57 2.68 -12.53
C ASN A 51 1.76 2.27 -11.30
N TYR A 52 2.07 1.09 -10.76
CA TYR A 52 1.30 0.44 -9.71
C TYR A 52 2.22 -0.30 -8.75
N LEU A 53 1.90 -0.25 -7.46
CA LEU A 53 2.49 -1.08 -6.41
C LEU A 53 1.36 -1.78 -5.65
N GLN A 54 1.57 -3.04 -5.33
CA GLN A 54 0.73 -3.78 -4.40
C GLN A 54 1.58 -4.27 -3.23
N PHE A 55 1.10 -3.98 -2.04
CA PHE A 55 1.61 -4.56 -0.83
C PHE A 55 0.59 -5.52 -0.25
N GLU A 56 1.07 -6.62 0.32
CA GLU A 56 0.31 -7.58 1.08
C GLU A 56 0.46 -7.26 2.58
N SER A 57 -0.62 -7.42 3.34
CA SER A 57 -0.65 -7.30 4.80
C SER A 57 -1.56 -8.36 5.40
N TRP A 58 -1.15 -8.95 6.51
CA TRP A 58 -1.90 -10.01 7.19
C TRP A 58 -2.97 -9.46 8.13
N SER A 59 -2.95 -8.17 8.43
CA SER A 59 -3.82 -7.55 9.44
C SER A 59 -5.15 -6.99 8.90
N LYS A 60 -5.39 -6.97 7.58
CA LYS A 60 -6.63 -6.39 7.01
C LYS A 60 -7.17 -7.22 5.83
N MET A 61 -8.49 -7.25 5.66
CA MET A 61 -9.15 -7.68 4.42
C MET A 61 -9.68 -6.45 3.66
N PRO A 62 -9.42 -6.34 2.34
CA PRO A 62 -8.59 -7.23 1.53
C PRO A 62 -7.13 -7.09 1.94
N PRO A 63 -6.35 -8.19 1.86
CA PRO A 63 -4.96 -8.23 2.30
C PRO A 63 -4.02 -7.37 1.46
N ALA A 64 -4.53 -6.68 0.44
CA ALA A 64 -3.74 -5.93 -0.53
C ALA A 64 -3.94 -4.42 -0.41
N CYS A 65 -2.86 -3.69 -0.16
CA CYS A 65 -2.77 -2.24 -0.29
C CYS A 65 -2.29 -1.90 -1.70
N ASN A 66 -3.18 -1.36 -2.53
CA ASN A 66 -2.85 -1.00 -3.90
C ASN A 66 -2.62 0.52 -4.03
N TYR A 67 -1.55 0.88 -4.73
CA TYR A 67 -1.15 2.26 -5.01
C TYR A 67 -0.99 2.42 -6.53
N ARG A 68 -1.61 3.46 -7.10
CA ARG A 68 -1.61 3.76 -8.54
C ARG A 68 -1.14 5.20 -8.78
N GLY A 69 -0.63 5.48 -9.97
CA GLY A 69 -0.22 6.84 -10.35
C GLY A 69 1.16 7.20 -9.81
N ILE A 70 2.12 6.29 -10.00
CA ILE A 70 3.49 6.47 -9.55
C ILE A 70 4.28 7.17 -10.66
N TYR A 71 4.78 8.36 -10.38
CA TYR A 71 5.53 9.15 -11.38
C TYR A 71 6.93 9.53 -10.91
N ASP A 72 7.22 9.28 -9.63
CA ASP A 72 8.44 9.72 -8.97
C ASP A 72 9.32 8.55 -8.54
N ASN A 73 10.62 8.84 -8.40
CA ASN A 73 11.62 7.88 -7.91
C ASN A 73 11.57 7.67 -6.38
N VAL A 74 10.74 8.45 -5.69
CA VAL A 74 10.43 8.32 -4.26
C VAL A 74 8.94 8.54 -4.11
N VAL A 75 8.25 7.59 -3.50
CA VAL A 75 6.83 7.66 -3.21
C VAL A 75 6.57 7.57 -1.70
N ALA A 76 5.62 8.35 -1.22
CA ALA A 76 5.09 8.26 0.13
C ALA A 76 3.74 7.56 0.07
N LEU A 77 3.63 6.44 0.76
CA LEU A 77 2.46 5.57 0.77
C LEU A 77 1.75 5.76 2.10
N GLU A 78 0.49 6.18 2.05
CA GLU A 78 -0.36 6.18 3.24
C GLU A 78 -0.73 4.76 3.60
N ILE A 79 -0.58 4.39 4.87
CA ILE A 79 -0.98 3.09 5.36
C ILE A 79 -1.61 3.19 6.75
N ASP A 80 -2.74 2.51 6.93
CA ASP A 80 -3.37 2.42 8.24
C ASP A 80 -2.43 1.73 9.24
N THR A 81 -2.46 2.11 10.51
CA THR A 81 -1.66 1.48 11.58
C THR A 81 -2.59 0.84 12.62
N PRO A 82 -2.29 -0.37 13.15
CA PRO A 82 -1.11 -1.19 12.91
C PRO A 82 -1.19 -2.09 11.65
N GLN A 83 -0.03 -2.59 11.20
CA GLN A 83 0.09 -3.61 10.15
C GLN A 83 1.07 -4.72 10.54
N SER A 84 0.76 -5.96 10.16
CA SER A 84 1.64 -7.12 10.32
C SER A 84 1.99 -7.73 8.97
N GLN A 85 3.25 -8.19 8.83
CA GLN A 85 3.75 -8.81 7.60
C GLN A 85 3.51 -7.94 6.34
N PHE A 86 3.64 -6.62 6.49
CA PHE A 86 3.49 -5.68 5.37
C PHE A 86 4.66 -5.88 4.41
N LYS A 87 4.41 -6.44 3.24
CA LYS A 87 5.42 -6.74 2.23
C LYS A 87 4.96 -6.34 0.85
N MET A 88 5.87 -6.01 -0.04
CA MET A 88 5.55 -5.77 -1.44
C MET A 88 5.41 -7.12 -2.16
N GLY A 89 4.28 -7.31 -2.84
CA GLY A 89 4.02 -8.53 -3.61
C GLY A 89 4.30 -8.33 -5.10
N VAL A 90 3.72 -7.28 -5.69
CA VAL A 90 3.81 -7.04 -7.14
C VAL A 90 3.89 -5.55 -7.50
N TYR A 91 4.38 -5.26 -8.69
CA TYR A 91 4.26 -3.96 -9.35
C TYR A 91 3.90 -4.08 -10.83
N THR A 92 3.53 -2.96 -11.45
CA THR A 92 3.41 -2.88 -12.91
C THR A 92 4.19 -1.69 -13.43
N THR A 93 4.52 -1.70 -14.73
CA THR A 93 5.21 -0.60 -15.39
C THR A 93 4.29 0.11 -16.39
N LEU A 94 4.60 1.35 -16.74
CA LEU A 94 3.85 2.12 -17.74
C LEU A 94 3.89 1.50 -19.15
N ARG A 95 4.84 0.59 -19.42
CA ARG A 95 4.98 -0.06 -20.73
C ARG A 95 4.13 -1.33 -20.85
N GLY A 96 3.70 -1.92 -19.74
CA GLY A 96 2.94 -3.16 -19.72
C GLY A 96 1.47 -2.93 -19.40
N ALA A 97 0.57 -3.47 -20.23
CA ALA A 97 -0.82 -3.63 -19.82
C ALA A 97 -0.88 -4.63 -18.67
N ALA A 98 -1.60 -4.29 -17.60
CA ALA A 98 -1.84 -5.18 -16.48
C ALA A 98 -3.33 -5.31 -16.23
N GLY A 99 -3.76 -6.53 -15.91
CA GLY A 99 -5.17 -6.84 -15.71
C GLY A 99 -5.38 -8.32 -15.46
N TYR A 100 -6.64 -8.72 -15.53
CA TYR A 100 -7.04 -10.11 -15.40
C TYR A 100 -7.67 -10.55 -16.72
N SER A 101 -7.24 -11.72 -17.19
CA SER A 101 -7.91 -12.39 -18.29
C SER A 101 -9.33 -12.80 -17.90
N HIS A 102 -10.14 -13.22 -18.87
CA HIS A 102 -11.50 -13.71 -18.62
C HIS A 102 -11.56 -14.95 -17.72
N THR A 103 -10.45 -15.68 -17.55
CA THR A 103 -10.32 -16.82 -16.62
C THR A 103 -9.85 -16.39 -15.22
N GLY A 104 -9.65 -15.10 -14.98
CA GLY A 104 -9.15 -14.59 -13.70
C GLY A 104 -7.62 -14.72 -13.52
N VAL A 105 -6.88 -15.12 -14.56
CA VAL A 105 -5.40 -15.14 -14.50
C VAL A 105 -4.87 -13.72 -14.68
N GLY A 106 -4.10 -13.24 -13.70
CA GLY A 106 -3.44 -11.94 -13.74
C GLY A 106 -2.29 -11.91 -14.75
N TYR A 107 -2.16 -10.81 -15.50
CA TYR A 107 -1.05 -10.57 -16.42
C TYR A 107 -0.50 -9.15 -16.23
N GLY A 108 0.76 -8.94 -16.62
CA GLY A 108 1.44 -7.63 -16.50
C GLY A 108 1.86 -7.24 -15.08
N TYR A 109 1.60 -8.10 -14.09
CA TYR A 109 2.08 -7.95 -12.72
C TYR A 109 3.45 -8.61 -12.57
N ILE A 110 4.46 -7.83 -12.18
CA ILE A 110 5.81 -8.30 -11.92
C ILE A 110 5.92 -8.60 -10.43
N THR A 111 6.17 -9.86 -10.08
CA THR A 111 6.37 -10.31 -8.70
C THR A 111 7.74 -9.89 -8.20
N VAL A 112 7.79 -9.50 -6.93
CA VAL A 112 9.04 -9.18 -6.24
C VAL A 112 9.13 -9.98 -4.96
N ASP A 113 10.30 -10.55 -4.70
CA ASP A 113 10.58 -11.14 -3.39
C ASP A 113 11.01 -10.02 -2.43
N SER A 114 10.30 -9.87 -1.34
CA SER A 114 10.58 -8.85 -0.34
C SER A 114 10.21 -9.30 1.06
N LYS A 115 10.99 -8.87 2.06
CA LYS A 115 10.76 -9.27 3.44
C LYS A 115 9.65 -8.39 4.03
N GLY A 116 8.72 -9.04 4.72
CA GLY A 116 7.66 -8.34 5.44
C GLY A 116 8.18 -7.55 6.63
N ILE A 117 7.57 -6.39 6.84
CA ILE A 117 7.82 -5.51 7.98
C ILE A 117 6.56 -5.38 8.84
N SER A 118 6.73 -5.10 10.13
CA SER A 118 5.60 -4.85 11.04
C SER A 118 5.55 -3.38 11.44
N ILE A 119 4.39 -2.75 11.29
CA ILE A 119 4.14 -1.35 11.59
C ILE A 119 3.25 -1.30 12.84
N SER A 120 3.84 -1.12 14.01
CA SER A 120 3.09 -1.20 15.28
C SER A 120 2.62 0.16 15.80
N LYS A 121 3.26 1.26 15.36
CA LYS A 121 3.03 2.62 15.86
C LYS A 121 2.96 3.62 14.71
N ARG A 122 2.20 4.70 14.91
CA ARG A 122 2.12 5.79 13.94
C ARG A 122 3.48 6.44 13.75
N GLY A 123 3.97 6.53 12.51
CA GLY A 123 5.25 7.17 12.20
C GLY A 123 5.60 7.14 10.72
N ILE A 124 6.86 7.45 10.43
CA ILE A 124 7.44 7.35 9.08
C ILE A 124 8.35 6.14 9.05
N TYR A 125 8.09 5.24 8.11
CA TYR A 125 8.84 4.03 7.85
C TYR A 125 9.50 4.12 6.48
N TYR A 126 10.64 3.46 6.34
CA TYR A 126 11.26 3.25 5.05
C TYR A 126 11.18 1.77 4.69
N TYR A 127 10.64 1.47 3.51
CA TYR A 127 10.48 0.09 3.06
C TYR A 127 11.72 -0.48 2.38
N GLY A 128 12.29 0.27 1.43
CA GLY A 128 13.39 -0.18 0.57
C GLY A 128 13.43 0.57 -0.77
N ILE A 129 14.35 0.18 -1.64
CA ILE A 129 14.45 0.61 -3.04
C ILE A 129 14.06 -0.55 -3.95
N LEU A 130 12.99 -0.39 -4.73
CA LEU A 130 12.70 -1.25 -5.86
C LEU A 130 13.63 -0.91 -7.02
N ASP A 131 14.39 -1.91 -7.47
CA ASP A 131 15.14 -1.86 -8.72
C ASP A 131 14.32 -2.50 -9.84
N THR A 132 13.86 -1.70 -10.78
CA THR A 132 13.03 -2.17 -11.89
C THR A 132 13.81 -2.87 -13.01
N ASP A 133 15.14 -2.76 -13.02
CA ASP A 133 15.98 -3.45 -13.99
C ASP A 133 16.26 -4.89 -13.53
N THR A 134 16.46 -5.08 -12.22
CA THR A 134 16.72 -6.41 -11.62
C THR A 134 15.48 -7.06 -11.01
N GLN A 135 14.36 -6.34 -10.88
CA GLN A 135 13.10 -6.80 -10.27
C GLN A 135 13.27 -7.22 -8.80
N THR A 136 14.14 -6.53 -8.06
CA THR A 136 14.46 -6.81 -6.66
C THR A 136 14.18 -5.62 -5.76
N ILE A 137 14.00 -5.87 -4.47
CA ILE A 137 13.94 -4.82 -3.45
C ILE A 137 15.17 -4.88 -2.57
N ASP A 138 15.91 -3.78 -2.55
CA ASP A 138 16.96 -3.57 -1.56
C ASP A 138 16.36 -2.90 -0.33
N GLN A 139 16.23 -3.66 0.75
CA GLN A 139 15.79 -3.14 2.05
C GLN A 139 16.98 -2.64 2.89
N ASN A 140 18.22 -2.68 2.36
CA ASN A 140 19.35 -1.99 2.96
C ASN A 140 19.25 -0.50 2.64
N ILE A 141 19.20 0.31 3.69
CA ILE A 141 18.79 1.69 3.56
C ILE A 141 19.97 2.57 3.14
N ASP A 142 19.90 3.16 1.94
CA ASP A 142 20.82 4.23 1.53
C ASP A 142 20.49 5.53 2.28
N ARG A 143 21.43 6.00 3.11
CA ARG A 143 21.31 7.25 3.88
C ARG A 143 21.02 8.48 2.99
N ARG A 144 21.59 8.55 1.79
CA ARG A 144 21.36 9.66 0.85
C ARG A 144 19.93 9.65 0.34
N PHE A 145 19.41 8.46 0.05
CA PHE A 145 18.02 8.29 -0.34
C PHE A 145 17.07 8.82 0.74
N LEU A 146 17.30 8.46 2.01
CA LEU A 146 16.49 8.93 3.14
C LEU A 146 16.49 10.45 3.28
N ILE A 147 17.65 11.10 3.13
CA ILE A 147 17.77 12.56 3.22
C ILE A 147 16.91 13.23 2.14
N ASN A 148 17.00 12.72 0.90
CA ASN A 148 16.23 13.26 -0.21
C ASN A 148 14.73 13.04 -0.04
N ALA A 149 14.32 11.84 0.42
CA ALA A 149 12.92 11.53 0.69
C ALA A 149 12.35 12.44 1.80
N LYS A 150 13.07 12.63 2.90
CA LYS A 150 12.67 13.54 3.99
C LYS A 150 12.56 14.98 3.52
N LYS A 151 13.49 15.46 2.70
CA LYS A 151 13.44 16.81 2.13
C LYS A 151 12.20 16.99 1.23
N LYS A 152 11.91 15.99 0.39
CA LYS A 152 10.75 16.01 -0.53
C LYS A 152 9.42 16.05 0.21
N TYR A 153 9.28 15.27 1.28
CA TYR A 153 8.04 15.11 2.03
C TYR A 153 8.00 15.91 3.35
N LYS A 154 8.85 16.94 3.49
CA LYS A 154 9.08 17.66 4.75
C LYS A 154 7.79 18.06 5.49
N GLU A 155 6.83 18.62 4.78
CA GLU A 155 5.57 19.10 5.37
C GLU A 155 4.66 17.96 5.83
N LEU A 156 4.66 16.86 5.10
CA LEU A 156 3.87 15.66 5.41
C LEU A 156 4.42 14.91 6.63
N VAL A 157 5.73 14.99 6.86
CA VAL A 157 6.44 14.23 7.90
C VAL A 157 6.74 15.04 9.15
N LYS A 158 6.43 16.34 9.19
CA LYS A 158 6.82 17.26 10.28
C LYS A 158 6.29 16.84 11.66
N ASP A 159 5.10 16.23 11.69
CA ASP A 159 4.41 15.82 12.93
C ASP A 159 4.57 14.31 13.22
N LEU A 160 5.35 13.60 12.40
CA LEU A 160 5.57 12.17 12.55
C LEU A 160 7.01 11.89 12.96
N LYS A 161 7.19 10.97 13.90
CA LYS A 161 8.53 10.50 14.27
C LYS A 161 9.01 9.46 13.24
N PRO A 162 10.27 9.54 12.78
CA PRO A 162 10.86 8.44 12.02
C PRO A 162 10.98 7.21 12.93
N ILE A 163 10.45 6.07 12.47
CA ILE A 163 10.53 4.79 13.17
C ILE A 163 11.41 3.89 12.32
N ASN A 164 12.61 3.62 12.84
CA ASN A 164 13.64 2.87 12.15
C ASN A 164 13.55 1.40 12.55
N PHE A 165 13.89 0.49 11.63
CA PHE A 165 14.10 -0.92 12.01
C PHE A 165 15.43 -1.13 12.73
N MET A 166 16.43 -0.26 12.55
CA MET A 166 17.61 -0.06 13.41
C MET A 166 18.22 1.31 13.06
N TRP A 167 18.60 2.13 14.05
CA TRP A 167 19.42 3.35 13.85
C TRP A 167 20.89 3.02 14.01
#